data_AF-A0A538MB81-F1
#
_entry.id   AF-A0A538MB81-F1
#
_cell.length_a   1.000
_cell.length_b   1.000
_cell.length_c   1.000
_cell.angle_alpha   90.00
_cell.angle_beta   90.00
_cell.angle_gamma   90.00
#
_symmetry.space_group_name_H-M   'P 1'
#
loop_
_entity.id
_entity.type
_entity.pdbx_description
1 polymer ?
#
loop_
_entity_poly.entity_id
_entity_poly.type
_entity_poly.pdbx_seq_one_letter_code
_entity_poly.pdbx_strand_id
1 'polypeptide(L)'
;MKCESSRAWGRADDLLERIHAAPDATGDQYPYQAWNSSLASLLPPWVDADALPSDAGSVERLRRSVELGEAGFQSSIDGVGWDRIVVVDPIDDRWRGKDLSAIAAALGFAPFDTFLRLLREGPDTSCIGHAMDPGDVRTILSDPEIMVASDASAIDPHGPGGGLPVHPREYGTFPRALALARDEHLMPLSPLIRSMTSLPAERWIRDAATFDEPHRFSDGLRLVVVNGTIAWAAGSDAITRAGRALRRRDPA
;
A
#
# COMPACT_ATOMS: atom_id res chain seq x y z
N MET A 1 6.26 2.90 3.69
CA MET A 1 7.26 3.94 3.40
C MET A 1 7.67 3.90 1.94
N LYS A 2 7.87 5.08 1.36
CA LYS A 2 8.25 5.27 -0.05
C LYS A 2 8.88 6.63 -0.27
N CYS A 3 9.83 6.71 -1.19
CA CYS A 3 10.25 7.96 -1.82
C CYS A 3 9.44 8.13 -3.11
N GLU A 4 8.34 8.88 -3.02
CA GLU A 4 7.42 9.09 -4.14
C GLU A 4 7.83 10.31 -4.97
N SER A 5 7.81 10.14 -6.30
CA SER A 5 8.17 11.12 -7.33
C SER A 5 9.66 11.39 -7.50
N SER A 6 10.03 11.87 -8.68
CA SER A 6 11.39 12.33 -8.97
C SER A 6 11.86 13.51 -8.10
N ARG A 7 10.98 14.11 -7.29
CA ARG A 7 11.36 15.12 -6.28
C ARG A 7 11.99 14.51 -5.03
N ALA A 8 11.73 13.23 -4.76
CA ALA A 8 12.20 12.53 -3.57
C ALA A 8 13.13 11.35 -3.88
N TRP A 9 13.29 10.97 -5.16
CA TRP A 9 14.16 9.85 -5.52
C TRP A 9 15.62 10.05 -5.08
N GLY A 10 16.26 8.96 -4.65
CA GLY A 10 17.61 8.93 -4.13
C GLY A 10 17.74 9.42 -2.68
N ARG A 11 16.61 9.58 -1.97
CA ARG A 11 16.57 10.08 -0.58
C ARG A 11 16.14 9.03 0.43
N ALA A 12 16.19 7.75 0.07
CA ALA A 12 15.89 6.68 1.03
C ALA A 12 16.77 6.74 2.28
N ASP A 13 18.07 7.01 2.16
CA ASP A 13 18.97 7.13 3.30
C ASP A 13 18.55 8.28 4.24
N ASP A 14 18.28 9.47 3.69
CA ASP A 14 17.77 10.62 4.45
C ASP A 14 16.45 10.31 5.18
N LEU A 15 15.58 9.51 4.56
CA LEU A 15 14.32 9.08 5.15
C LEU A 15 14.58 8.12 6.32
N LEU A 16 15.45 7.13 6.14
CA LEU A 16 15.81 6.17 7.19
C LEU A 16 16.48 6.85 8.37
N GLU A 17 17.41 7.77 8.14
CA GLU A 17 18.05 8.56 9.20
C GLU A 17 17.02 9.31 10.06
N ARG A 18 15.99 9.91 9.43
CA ARG A 18 14.92 10.59 10.14
C ARG A 18 14.06 9.64 10.96
N ILE A 19 13.78 8.46 10.44
CA ILE A 19 13.02 7.42 11.16
C ILE A 19 13.82 6.93 12.36
N HIS A 20 15.11 6.61 12.19
CA HIS A 20 15.95 6.14 13.29
C HIS A 20 16.20 7.22 14.35
N ALA A 21 16.24 8.50 13.96
CA ALA A 21 16.41 9.61 14.89
C ALA A 21 15.13 9.96 15.68
N ALA A 22 13.96 9.53 15.19
CA ALA A 22 12.67 9.85 15.80
C ALA A 22 12.30 8.79 16.86
N PRO A 23 12.13 9.20 18.14
CA PRO A 23 11.63 8.29 19.17
C PRO A 23 10.27 7.71 18.76
N ASP A 24 10.10 6.41 18.95
CA ASP A 24 8.88 5.65 18.66
C ASP A 24 8.45 5.60 17.18
N ALA A 25 9.23 6.17 16.26
CA ALA A 25 8.97 6.02 14.84
C ALA A 25 9.18 4.57 14.41
N THR A 26 8.30 4.11 13.53
CA THR A 26 8.40 2.81 12.86
C THR A 26 8.13 3.03 11.38
N GLY A 27 8.59 2.11 10.55
CA GLY A 27 8.32 2.14 9.13
C GLY A 27 8.11 0.75 8.58
N ASP A 28 7.30 0.67 7.54
CA ASP A 28 7.10 -0.55 6.75
C ASP A 28 7.30 -0.27 5.26
N GLN A 29 7.44 -1.30 4.42
CA GLN A 29 7.45 -1.15 2.97
C GLN A 29 7.01 -2.46 2.28
N TYR A 30 6.32 -2.33 1.12
CA TYR A 30 6.22 -3.39 0.12
C TYR A 30 7.28 -3.20 -0.99
N PRO A 31 7.85 -4.28 -1.54
CA PRO A 31 9.01 -4.19 -2.44
C PRO A 31 8.62 -3.97 -3.92
N TYR A 32 7.82 -2.94 -4.23
CA TYR A 32 7.38 -2.61 -5.59
C TYR A 32 7.55 -1.13 -5.91
N GLN A 33 7.74 -0.80 -7.18
CA GLN A 33 7.94 0.60 -7.62
C GLN A 33 6.64 1.37 -7.91
N ALA A 34 5.49 0.72 -7.75
CA ALA A 34 4.19 1.34 -7.97
C ALA A 34 3.33 1.22 -6.71
N TRP A 35 2.45 2.20 -6.52
CA TRP A 35 1.42 2.18 -5.49
C TRP A 35 0.05 1.96 -6.14
N ASN A 36 -0.95 1.57 -5.35
CA ASN A 36 -2.35 1.51 -5.78
C ASN A 36 -3.24 2.31 -4.83
N SER A 37 -4.23 2.99 -5.38
CA SER A 37 -5.22 3.83 -4.67
C SER A 37 -6.42 4.14 -5.57
N SER A 38 -7.37 4.97 -5.12
CA SER A 38 -8.43 5.54 -5.96
C SER A 38 -7.99 6.85 -6.63
N LEU A 39 -8.62 7.23 -7.74
CA LEU A 39 -8.40 8.53 -8.38
C LEU A 39 -8.68 9.70 -7.41
N ALA A 40 -9.68 9.56 -6.53
CA ALA A 40 -9.98 10.57 -5.51
C ALA A 40 -8.80 10.88 -4.58
N SER A 41 -7.87 9.92 -4.37
CA SER A 41 -6.67 10.15 -3.55
C SER A 41 -5.68 11.15 -4.14
N LEU A 42 -5.82 11.50 -5.42
CA LEU A 42 -5.01 12.53 -6.09
C LEU A 42 -5.52 13.95 -5.80
N LEU A 43 -6.66 14.10 -5.12
CA LEU A 43 -7.25 15.39 -4.78
C LEU A 43 -6.61 15.98 -3.51
N PRO A 44 -6.45 17.31 -3.45
CA PRO A 44 -5.98 17.97 -2.23
C PRO A 44 -7.05 17.89 -1.11
N PRO A 45 -6.67 17.99 0.17
CA PRO A 45 -7.58 17.74 1.31
C PRO A 45 -8.80 18.66 1.41
N TRP A 46 -8.78 19.81 0.71
CA TRP A 46 -9.89 20.75 0.71
C TRP A 46 -10.96 20.43 -0.34
N VAL A 47 -10.78 19.37 -1.13
CA VAL A 47 -11.69 18.99 -2.22
C VAL A 47 -12.41 17.69 -1.85
N ASP A 48 -13.73 17.76 -1.87
CA ASP A 48 -14.59 16.60 -1.79
C ASP A 48 -14.80 16.02 -3.20
N ALA A 49 -14.55 14.72 -3.37
CA ALA A 49 -14.69 14.02 -4.64
C ALA A 49 -16.15 13.99 -5.11
N ASP A 50 -17.12 14.04 -4.20
CA ASP A 50 -18.55 14.07 -4.51
C ASP A 50 -19.05 15.49 -4.84
N ALA A 51 -18.23 16.51 -4.55
CA ALA A 51 -18.57 17.92 -4.75
C ALA A 51 -17.44 18.69 -5.44
N LEU A 52 -16.99 18.18 -6.59
CA LEU A 52 -15.91 18.81 -7.36
C LEU A 52 -16.23 20.26 -7.75
N PRO A 53 -15.24 21.18 -7.64
CA PRO A 53 -15.42 22.56 -8.07
C PRO A 53 -15.86 22.68 -9.54
N SER A 54 -16.67 23.71 -9.81
CA SER A 54 -17.22 23.96 -11.14
C SER A 54 -16.96 25.38 -11.67
N ASP A 55 -16.70 26.35 -10.79
CA ASP A 55 -16.31 27.69 -11.22
C ASP A 55 -14.84 27.71 -11.71
N ALA A 56 -14.56 28.58 -12.69
CA ALA A 56 -13.26 28.62 -13.35
C ALA A 56 -12.09 28.90 -12.40
N GLY A 57 -12.30 29.73 -11.36
CA GLY A 57 -11.26 30.07 -10.40
C GLY A 57 -10.89 28.89 -9.52
N SER A 58 -11.88 28.18 -8.98
CA SER A 58 -11.66 27.00 -8.14
C SER A 58 -11.13 25.81 -8.94
N VAL A 59 -11.55 25.63 -10.19
CA VAL A 59 -11.00 24.58 -11.08
C VAL A 59 -9.53 24.84 -11.40
N GLU A 60 -9.15 26.09 -11.66
CA GLU A 60 -7.74 26.44 -11.91
C GLU A 60 -6.88 26.26 -10.65
N ARG A 61 -7.40 26.61 -9.48
CA ARG A 61 -6.73 26.30 -8.21
C ARG A 61 -6.55 24.79 -8.03
N LEU A 62 -7.61 24.01 -8.27
CA LEU A 62 -7.55 22.55 -8.19
C LEU A 62 -6.49 21.98 -9.13
N ARG A 63 -6.44 22.44 -10.39
CA ARG A 63 -5.41 22.03 -11.37
C ARG A 63 -4.02 22.25 -10.81
N ARG A 64 -3.75 23.46 -10.29
CA ARG A 64 -2.45 23.78 -9.71
C ARG A 64 -2.10 22.88 -8.53
N SER A 65 -3.02 22.70 -7.58
CA SER A 65 -2.81 21.83 -6.41
C SER A 65 -2.53 20.39 -6.85
N VAL A 66 -3.28 19.86 -7.81
CA VAL A 66 -3.11 18.48 -8.29
C VAL A 66 -1.83 18.31 -9.08
N GLU A 67 -1.40 19.27 -9.90
CA GLU A 67 -0.22 19.12 -10.77
C GLU A 67 1.09 19.52 -10.09
N LEU A 68 1.06 20.43 -9.11
CA LEU A 68 2.26 21.01 -8.49
C LEU A 68 2.32 20.83 -6.97
N GLY A 69 1.24 20.37 -6.34
CA GLY A 69 1.10 20.35 -4.88
C GLY A 69 0.86 21.74 -4.29
N GLU A 70 0.71 21.79 -2.97
CA GLU A 70 0.64 23.03 -2.18
C GLU A 70 1.10 22.78 -0.73
N ALA A 71 1.16 23.83 0.09
CA ALA A 71 1.53 23.67 1.48
C ALA A 71 0.55 22.72 2.20
N GLY A 72 1.07 21.63 2.77
CA GLY A 72 0.26 20.60 3.42
C GLY A 72 -0.31 19.53 2.47
N PHE A 73 -0.01 19.58 1.17
CA PHE A 73 -0.42 18.56 0.21
C PHE A 73 0.67 18.32 -0.84
N GLN A 74 1.25 17.12 -0.81
CA GLN A 74 2.17 16.67 -1.86
C GLN A 74 1.36 16.08 -3.01
N SER A 75 1.54 16.64 -4.21
CA SER A 75 0.95 16.07 -5.42
C SER A 75 1.61 14.74 -5.80
N SER A 76 0.80 13.74 -6.12
CA SER A 76 1.25 12.49 -6.75
C SER A 76 1.49 12.60 -8.26
N ILE A 77 1.27 13.78 -8.84
CA ILE A 77 1.53 14.08 -10.26
C ILE A 77 2.86 14.82 -10.43
N ASP A 78 3.21 15.75 -9.52
CA ASP A 78 4.49 16.46 -9.60
C ASP A 78 5.66 15.47 -9.53
N GLY A 79 6.54 15.50 -10.52
CA GLY A 79 7.67 14.57 -10.64
C GLY A 79 7.29 13.13 -10.97
N VAL A 80 6.02 12.83 -11.26
CA VAL A 80 5.54 11.50 -11.68
C VAL A 80 5.00 11.55 -13.12
N GLY A 81 4.08 12.47 -13.38
CA GLY A 81 3.41 12.65 -14.67
C GLY A 81 2.13 11.81 -14.82
N TRP A 82 1.18 12.35 -15.59
CA TRP A 82 -0.11 11.71 -15.88
C TRP A 82 0.02 10.40 -16.67
N ASP A 83 1.10 10.26 -17.45
CA ASP A 83 1.46 9.06 -18.23
C ASP A 83 1.90 7.87 -17.35
N ARG A 84 2.11 8.09 -16.05
CA ARG A 84 2.45 7.04 -15.08
C ARG A 84 1.31 6.66 -14.14
N ILE A 85 0.13 7.26 -14.32
CA ILE A 85 -1.08 6.95 -13.56
C ILE A 85 -2.00 6.09 -14.42
N VAL A 86 -2.00 4.78 -14.16
CA VAL A 86 -2.74 3.77 -14.92
C VAL A 86 -4.09 3.51 -14.26
N VAL A 87 -5.17 3.58 -15.04
CA VAL A 87 -6.52 3.27 -14.57
C VAL A 87 -6.72 1.75 -14.53
N VAL A 88 -7.12 1.22 -13.38
CA VAL A 88 -7.19 -0.23 -13.13
C VAL A 88 -8.61 -0.74 -13.10
N ASP A 89 -9.52 -0.04 -12.44
CA ASP A 89 -10.92 -0.45 -12.34
C ASP A 89 -11.87 0.71 -12.68
N PRO A 90 -11.97 1.06 -13.98
CA PRO A 90 -12.84 2.13 -14.43
C PRO A 90 -14.31 1.70 -14.52
N ILE A 91 -15.20 2.68 -14.49
CA ILE A 91 -16.62 2.50 -14.86
C ILE A 91 -16.75 2.09 -16.34
N ASP A 92 -15.92 2.65 -17.21
CA ASP A 92 -15.86 2.33 -18.64
C ASP A 92 -14.61 1.48 -18.95
N ASP A 93 -14.85 0.18 -19.17
CA ASP A 93 -13.82 -0.85 -19.33
C ASP A 93 -12.81 -0.57 -20.45
N ARG A 94 -13.14 0.28 -21.44
CA ARG A 94 -12.18 0.64 -22.50
C ARG A 94 -10.95 1.38 -21.99
N TRP A 95 -11.02 1.94 -20.78
CA TRP A 95 -9.93 2.66 -20.11
C TRP A 95 -9.07 1.78 -19.22
N ARG A 96 -9.47 0.52 -19.02
CA ARG A 96 -8.74 -0.42 -18.17
C ARG A 96 -7.32 -0.64 -18.71
N GLY A 97 -6.33 -0.48 -17.82
CA GLY A 97 -4.91 -0.62 -18.12
C GLY A 97 -4.30 0.53 -18.92
N LYS A 98 -5.03 1.63 -19.15
CA LYS A 98 -4.50 2.82 -19.83
C LYS A 98 -4.08 3.88 -18.83
N ASP A 99 -3.01 4.60 -19.15
CA ASP A 99 -2.62 5.78 -18.39
C ASP A 99 -3.50 6.99 -18.72
N LEU A 100 -3.56 7.96 -17.79
CA LEU A 100 -4.40 9.15 -17.94
C LEU A 100 -4.02 10.00 -19.16
N SER A 101 -2.75 10.00 -19.59
CA SER A 101 -2.34 10.73 -20.81
C SER A 101 -2.87 10.06 -22.07
N ALA A 102 -2.83 8.72 -22.15
CA ALA A 102 -3.39 7.96 -23.26
C ALA A 102 -4.90 8.09 -23.37
N ILE A 103 -5.61 8.11 -22.23
CA ILE A 103 -7.07 8.35 -22.20
C ILE A 103 -7.36 9.78 -22.68
N ALA A 104 -6.61 10.76 -22.19
CA ALA A 104 -6.76 12.16 -22.59
C ALA A 104 -6.55 12.37 -24.09
N ALA A 105 -5.50 11.75 -24.66
CA ALA A 105 -5.24 11.78 -26.10
C ALA A 105 -6.39 11.13 -26.91
N ALA A 106 -6.93 10.01 -26.45
CA ALA A 106 -8.04 9.32 -27.11
C ALA A 106 -9.35 10.13 -27.07
N LEU A 107 -9.57 10.93 -26.03
CA LEU A 107 -10.75 11.77 -25.88
C LEU A 107 -10.59 13.19 -26.45
N GLY A 108 -9.36 13.61 -26.77
CA GLY A 108 -9.07 14.97 -27.24
C GLY A 108 -9.14 16.03 -26.13
N PHE A 109 -8.86 15.65 -24.88
CA PHE A 109 -8.80 16.57 -23.73
C PHE A 109 -7.38 16.68 -23.17
N ALA A 110 -7.15 17.67 -22.31
CA ALA A 110 -5.95 17.67 -21.49
C ALA A 110 -6.05 16.61 -20.36
N PRO A 111 -4.92 16.10 -19.84
CA PRO A 111 -4.92 15.07 -18.80
C PRO A 111 -5.71 15.43 -17.55
N PHE A 112 -5.54 16.66 -17.02
CA PHE A 112 -6.31 17.11 -15.86
C PHE A 112 -7.83 17.13 -16.10
N ASP A 113 -8.27 17.57 -17.29
CA ASP A 113 -9.70 17.60 -17.63
C ASP A 113 -10.27 16.19 -17.78
N THR A 114 -9.45 15.25 -18.26
CA THR A 114 -9.78 13.81 -18.32
C THR A 114 -9.87 13.21 -16.93
N PHE A 115 -8.93 13.55 -16.04
CA PHE A 115 -8.98 13.15 -14.63
C PHE A 115 -10.27 13.62 -13.94
N LEU A 116 -10.65 14.89 -14.09
CA LEU A 116 -11.92 15.39 -13.54
C LEU A 116 -13.14 14.68 -14.13
N ARG A 117 -13.09 14.33 -15.42
CA ARG A 117 -14.17 13.57 -16.05
C ARG A 117 -14.31 12.18 -15.46
N LEU A 118 -13.21 11.44 -15.30
CA LEU A 118 -13.23 10.11 -14.70
C LEU A 118 -13.67 10.14 -13.24
N LEU A 119 -13.26 11.15 -12.47
CA LEU A 119 -13.75 11.34 -11.10
C LEU A 119 -15.27 11.51 -11.04
N ARG A 120 -15.86 12.27 -11.97
CA ARG A 120 -17.33 12.44 -12.04
C ARG A 120 -18.07 11.17 -12.44
N GLU A 121 -17.41 10.28 -13.17
CA GLU A 121 -17.98 8.98 -13.55
C GLU A 121 -17.92 8.00 -12.36
N GLY A 122 -16.80 7.97 -11.64
CA GLY A 122 -16.64 7.17 -10.42
C GLY A 122 -15.39 7.58 -9.63
N PRO A 123 -15.53 8.26 -8.47
CA PRO A 123 -14.37 8.74 -7.70
C PRO A 123 -13.54 7.60 -7.10
N ASP A 124 -14.16 6.45 -6.86
CA ASP A 124 -13.51 5.22 -6.37
C ASP A 124 -12.76 4.44 -7.45
N THR A 125 -12.74 4.94 -8.70
CA THR A 125 -11.98 4.31 -9.80
C THR A 125 -10.55 4.04 -9.36
N SER A 126 -10.17 2.76 -9.33
CA SER A 126 -8.83 2.35 -8.89
C SER A 126 -7.78 2.75 -9.91
N CYS A 127 -6.61 3.17 -9.43
CA CYS A 127 -5.45 3.50 -10.25
C CYS A 127 -4.13 3.01 -9.63
N ILE A 128 -3.12 2.84 -10.48
CA ILE A 128 -1.75 2.51 -10.09
C ILE A 128 -0.83 3.65 -10.53
N GLY A 129 -0.02 4.16 -9.60
CA GLY A 129 1.00 5.17 -9.88
C GLY A 129 2.40 4.58 -9.86
N HIS A 130 3.09 4.62 -11.00
CA HIS A 130 4.49 4.19 -11.12
C HIS A 130 5.43 5.33 -10.71
N ALA A 131 5.69 5.45 -9.41
CA ALA A 131 6.23 6.69 -8.83
C ALA A 131 7.49 6.52 -7.97
N MET A 132 8.01 5.31 -7.79
CA MET A 132 9.16 5.05 -6.91
C MET A 132 10.40 4.62 -7.70
N ASP A 133 11.57 5.03 -7.22
CA ASP A 133 12.85 4.57 -7.75
C ASP A 133 13.19 3.15 -7.23
N PRO A 134 13.62 2.22 -8.09
CA PRO A 134 14.03 0.88 -7.66
C PRO A 134 15.19 0.84 -6.66
N GLY A 135 16.08 1.84 -6.69
CA GLY A 135 17.19 1.98 -5.74
C GLY A 135 16.68 2.31 -4.34
N ASP A 136 15.81 3.31 -4.22
CA ASP A 136 15.20 3.66 -2.92
C ASP A 136 14.40 2.50 -2.32
N VAL A 137 13.67 1.74 -3.14
CA VAL A 137 12.95 0.54 -2.68
C VAL A 137 13.92 -0.49 -2.10
N ARG A 138 15.10 -0.70 -2.71
CA ARG A 138 16.11 -1.61 -2.18
C ARG A 138 16.75 -1.08 -0.90
N THR A 139 17.08 0.20 -0.87
CA THR A 139 17.69 0.84 0.31
C THR A 139 16.77 0.68 1.52
N ILE A 140 15.49 1.01 1.38
CA ILE A 140 14.52 0.87 2.47
C ILE A 140 14.33 -0.60 2.86
N LEU A 141 14.21 -1.53 1.90
CA LEU A 141 14.06 -2.96 2.17
C LEU A 141 15.28 -3.58 2.89
N SER A 142 16.46 -2.99 2.71
CA SER A 142 17.72 -3.48 3.31
C SER A 142 17.88 -3.10 4.78
N ASP A 143 17.00 -2.25 5.30
CA ASP A 143 17.04 -1.79 6.69
C ASP A 143 16.35 -2.80 7.63
N PRO A 144 17.06 -3.35 8.64
CA PRO A 144 16.52 -4.39 9.53
C PRO A 144 15.47 -3.88 10.53
N GLU A 145 15.31 -2.56 10.67
CA GLU A 145 14.29 -1.93 11.52
C GLU A 145 13.05 -1.49 10.72
N ILE A 146 13.04 -1.69 9.41
CA ILE A 146 11.87 -1.46 8.55
C ILE A 146 11.15 -2.78 8.28
N MET A 147 9.86 -2.79 8.54
CA MET A 147 9.01 -3.97 8.38
C MET A 147 8.63 -4.21 6.93
N VAL A 148 8.43 -5.47 6.57
CA VAL A 148 7.78 -5.80 5.29
C VAL A 148 6.27 -5.83 5.52
N ALA A 149 5.55 -4.95 4.84
CA ALA A 149 4.08 -4.91 4.87
C ALA A 149 3.54 -4.75 3.45
N SER A 150 2.44 -5.44 3.14
CA SER A 150 1.91 -5.49 1.77
C SER A 150 1.19 -4.23 1.32
N ASP A 151 0.59 -3.47 2.25
CA ASP A 151 -0.34 -2.37 1.93
C ASP A 151 -1.47 -2.82 0.97
N ALA A 152 -1.90 -4.07 1.12
CA ALA A 152 -2.82 -4.76 0.23
C ALA A 152 -4.28 -4.63 0.70
N SER A 153 -5.21 -4.57 -0.25
CA SER A 153 -6.67 -4.59 -0.01
C SER A 153 -7.24 -6.00 0.25
N ALA A 154 -6.41 -7.05 0.19
CA ALA A 154 -6.76 -8.45 0.47
C ALA A 154 -7.87 -8.98 -0.46
N ILE A 155 -7.64 -8.85 -1.77
CA ILE A 155 -8.58 -9.27 -2.81
C ILE A 155 -8.62 -10.80 -2.94
N ASP A 156 -9.83 -11.39 -2.95
CA ASP A 156 -10.05 -12.81 -3.23
C ASP A 156 -10.15 -13.05 -4.76
N PRO A 157 -9.28 -13.88 -5.37
CA PRO A 157 -9.34 -14.15 -6.81
C PRO A 157 -10.60 -14.91 -7.24
N HIS A 158 -11.35 -15.50 -6.30
CA HIS A 158 -12.61 -16.20 -6.54
C HIS A 158 -13.83 -15.45 -5.99
N GLY A 159 -13.62 -14.30 -5.35
CA GLY A 159 -14.67 -13.47 -4.77
C GLY A 159 -15.18 -12.39 -5.73
N PRO A 160 -16.05 -11.50 -5.24
CA PRO A 160 -16.42 -10.28 -5.96
C PRO A 160 -15.16 -9.44 -6.26
N GLY A 161 -14.85 -9.21 -7.53
CA GLY A 161 -13.60 -8.58 -7.99
C GLY A 161 -12.50 -9.58 -8.43
N GLY A 162 -12.73 -10.88 -8.24
CA GLY A 162 -11.88 -11.95 -8.77
C GLY A 162 -11.85 -11.92 -10.30
N GLY A 163 -10.67 -11.58 -10.86
CA GLY A 163 -10.47 -11.41 -12.30
C GLY A 163 -10.15 -9.97 -12.73
N LEU A 164 -10.30 -8.99 -11.84
CA LEU A 164 -9.82 -7.64 -12.09
C LEU A 164 -8.29 -7.60 -11.97
N PRO A 165 -7.58 -6.80 -12.79
CA PRO A 165 -6.17 -6.53 -12.55
C PRO A 165 -6.00 -5.90 -11.18
N VAL A 166 -5.03 -6.37 -10.39
CA VAL A 166 -4.70 -5.79 -9.10
C VAL A 166 -3.21 -5.52 -9.00
N HIS A 167 -2.82 -4.69 -8.05
CA HIS A 167 -1.42 -4.44 -7.79
C HIS A 167 -0.72 -5.73 -7.32
N PRO A 168 0.47 -6.10 -7.84
CA PRO A 168 1.13 -7.35 -7.45
C PRO A 168 1.44 -7.49 -5.95
N ARG A 169 1.50 -6.37 -5.21
CA ARG A 169 1.68 -6.35 -3.74
C ARG A 169 0.61 -7.13 -2.99
N GLU A 170 -0.59 -7.27 -3.56
CA GLU A 170 -1.71 -8.03 -3.00
C GLU A 170 -1.32 -9.48 -2.67
N TYR A 171 -0.51 -10.11 -3.53
CA TYR A 171 -0.15 -11.53 -3.40
C TYR A 171 1.35 -11.76 -3.21
N GLY A 172 2.19 -10.84 -3.65
CA GLY A 172 3.61 -11.11 -3.87
C GLY A 172 4.58 -10.45 -2.89
N THR A 173 4.11 -9.60 -1.95
CA THR A 173 5.00 -8.76 -1.12
C THR A 173 6.08 -9.56 -0.39
N PHE A 174 5.70 -10.52 0.45
CA PHE A 174 6.65 -11.32 1.24
C PHE A 174 7.57 -12.21 0.37
N PRO A 175 7.06 -13.03 -0.57
CA PRO A 175 7.95 -13.84 -1.42
C PRO A 175 8.87 -12.98 -2.30
N ARG A 176 8.42 -11.80 -2.75
CA ARG A 176 9.27 -10.87 -3.50
C ARG A 176 10.37 -10.28 -2.63
N ALA A 177 10.07 -9.87 -1.39
CA ALA A 177 11.09 -9.37 -0.46
C ALA A 177 12.17 -10.43 -0.22
N LEU A 178 11.76 -11.68 0.04
CA LEU A 178 12.67 -12.81 0.23
C LEU A 178 13.52 -13.10 -1.01
N ALA A 179 12.91 -13.08 -2.20
CA ALA A 179 13.62 -13.30 -3.46
C ALA A 179 14.62 -12.18 -3.74
N LEU A 180 14.22 -10.90 -3.59
CA LEU A 180 15.11 -9.76 -3.81
C LEU A 180 16.31 -9.79 -2.86
N ALA A 181 16.09 -10.02 -1.56
CA ALA A 181 17.19 -10.07 -0.60
C ALA A 181 18.16 -11.23 -0.86
N ARG A 182 17.64 -12.38 -1.32
CA ARG A 182 18.46 -13.53 -1.72
C ARG A 182 19.24 -13.25 -3.01
N ASP A 183 18.54 -12.82 -4.06
CA ASP A 183 19.10 -12.72 -5.41
C ASP A 183 20.07 -11.54 -5.54
N GLU A 184 19.78 -10.44 -4.85
CA GLU A 184 20.60 -9.23 -4.87
C GLU A 184 21.49 -9.08 -3.62
N HIS A 185 21.47 -10.05 -2.71
CA HIS A 185 22.29 -10.06 -1.48
C HIS A 185 22.11 -8.80 -0.61
N LEU A 186 20.88 -8.26 -0.56
CA LEU A 186 20.57 -6.99 0.12
C LEU A 186 20.85 -7.05 1.62
N MET A 187 20.51 -8.17 2.26
CA MET A 187 20.74 -8.41 3.68
C MET A 187 20.68 -9.92 3.99
N PRO A 188 21.20 -10.38 5.15
CA PRO A 188 21.02 -11.77 5.57
C PRO A 188 19.53 -12.11 5.76
N LEU A 189 19.16 -13.37 5.53
CA LEU A 189 17.76 -13.79 5.62
C LEU A 189 17.16 -13.65 7.03
N SER A 190 17.97 -13.84 8.08
CA SER A 190 17.50 -13.75 9.46
C SER A 190 16.89 -12.39 9.84
N PRO A 191 17.57 -11.24 9.64
CA PRO A 191 16.98 -9.93 9.91
C PRO A 191 15.77 -9.61 9.00
N LEU A 192 15.75 -10.09 7.75
CA LEU A 192 14.56 -9.95 6.90
C LEU A 192 13.36 -10.76 7.44
N ILE A 193 13.58 -12.00 7.89
CA ILE A 193 12.53 -12.80 8.53
C ILE A 193 12.04 -12.12 9.80
N ARG A 194 12.94 -11.54 10.61
CA ARG A 194 12.56 -10.73 11.78
C ARG A 194 11.63 -9.57 11.38
N SER A 195 11.93 -8.85 10.30
CA SER A 195 11.15 -7.68 9.90
C SER A 195 9.71 -7.99 9.45
N MET A 196 9.42 -9.25 9.11
CA MET A 196 8.08 -9.74 8.81
C MET A 196 7.47 -10.63 9.91
N THR A 197 8.15 -10.80 11.05
CA THR A 197 7.68 -11.66 12.16
C THR A 197 7.88 -11.03 13.54
N SER A 198 9.07 -11.12 14.13
CA SER A 198 9.28 -10.69 15.52
C SER A 198 9.26 -9.17 15.68
N LEU A 199 9.76 -8.40 14.70
CA LEU A 199 9.75 -6.94 14.77
C LEU A 199 8.33 -6.36 14.89
N PRO A 200 7.35 -6.69 14.00
CA PRO A 200 5.97 -6.22 14.20
C PRO A 200 5.36 -6.77 15.50
N ALA A 201 5.68 -8.00 15.91
CA ALA A 201 5.18 -8.54 17.16
C ALA A 201 5.71 -7.76 18.38
N GLU A 202 7.00 -7.43 18.43
CA GLU A 202 7.64 -6.64 19.49
C GLU A 202 7.00 -5.24 19.61
N ARG A 203 6.54 -4.66 18.50
CA ARG A 203 5.97 -3.30 18.46
C ARG A 203 4.51 -3.25 18.88
N TRP A 204 3.71 -4.26 18.53
CA TRP A 204 2.25 -4.19 18.69
C TRP A 204 1.62 -5.31 19.50
N ILE A 205 2.33 -6.39 19.81
CA ILE A 205 1.77 -7.53 20.56
C ILE A 205 2.46 -7.62 21.92
N ARG A 206 1.67 -7.69 23.00
CA ARG A 206 2.17 -7.83 24.36
C ARG A 206 1.57 -9.05 25.05
N ASP A 207 2.41 -9.87 25.67
CA ASP A 207 1.94 -10.88 26.62
C ASP A 207 1.37 -10.20 27.87
N ALA A 208 0.15 -10.56 28.22
CA ALA A 208 -0.56 -10.01 29.38
C ALA A 208 -0.86 -11.08 30.44
N ALA A 209 -0.58 -12.36 30.17
CA ALA A 209 -0.81 -13.43 31.11
C ALA A 209 0.28 -13.45 32.19
N THR A 210 -0.13 -13.71 33.42
CA THR A 210 0.78 -13.87 34.57
C THR A 210 0.43 -15.16 35.32
N PHE A 211 1.25 -15.58 36.29
CA PHE A 211 0.89 -16.71 37.14
C PHE A 211 -0.39 -16.45 37.95
N ASP A 212 -0.65 -15.19 38.31
CA ASP A 212 -1.85 -14.78 39.05
C ASP A 212 -3.07 -14.61 38.12
N GLU A 213 -2.84 -14.22 36.87
CA GLU A 213 -3.88 -14.06 35.83
C GLU A 213 -3.54 -14.89 34.57
N PRO A 214 -3.55 -16.23 34.64
CA PRO A 214 -3.02 -17.10 33.56
C PRO A 214 -3.92 -17.20 32.33
N HIS A 215 -5.14 -16.65 32.40
CA HIS A 215 -6.13 -16.70 31.33
C HIS A 215 -6.31 -15.34 30.63
N ARG A 216 -5.40 -14.38 30.84
CA ARG A 216 -5.42 -13.12 30.07
C ARG A 216 -4.99 -13.35 28.62
N PHE A 217 -5.75 -12.77 27.70
CA PHE A 217 -5.38 -12.70 26.30
C PHE A 217 -4.31 -11.64 26.07
N SER A 218 -3.45 -11.84 25.07
CA SER A 218 -2.42 -10.88 24.67
C SER A 218 -3.03 -9.56 24.21
N ASP A 219 -2.37 -8.45 24.52
CA ASP A 219 -2.75 -7.15 23.98
C ASP A 219 -2.28 -7.02 22.52
N GLY A 220 -3.05 -6.29 21.71
CA GLY A 220 -2.68 -5.94 20.34
C GLY A 220 -3.08 -6.95 19.25
N LEU A 221 -3.52 -8.15 19.63
CA LEU A 221 -4.15 -9.09 18.70
C LEU A 221 -5.64 -8.76 18.52
N ARG A 222 -6.08 -8.59 17.27
CA ARG A 222 -7.50 -8.36 16.94
C ARG A 222 -8.23 -9.62 16.50
N LEU A 223 -7.55 -10.53 15.82
CA LEU A 223 -8.15 -11.70 15.19
C LEU A 223 -7.14 -12.84 15.11
N VAL A 224 -7.59 -14.06 15.41
CA VAL A 224 -6.83 -15.29 15.16
C VAL A 224 -7.64 -16.18 14.23
N VAL A 225 -7.06 -16.57 13.11
CA VAL A 225 -7.69 -17.47 12.13
C VAL A 225 -6.91 -18.78 12.09
N VAL A 226 -7.62 -19.90 12.26
CA VAL A 226 -7.05 -21.25 12.16
C VAL A 226 -7.85 -22.02 11.12
N ASN A 227 -7.18 -22.57 10.10
CA ASN A 227 -7.82 -23.34 9.02
C ASN A 227 -9.01 -22.61 8.36
N GLY A 228 -8.87 -21.31 8.09
CA GLY A 228 -9.90 -20.47 7.48
C GLY A 228 -11.07 -20.11 8.39
N THR A 229 -11.01 -20.46 9.68
CA THR A 229 -12.05 -20.14 10.67
C THR A 229 -11.51 -19.14 11.69
N ILE A 230 -12.30 -18.11 12.01
CA ILE A 230 -12.00 -17.20 13.12
C ILE A 230 -12.04 -18.02 14.41
N ALA A 231 -10.85 -18.30 14.94
CA ALA A 231 -10.66 -19.05 16.17
C ALA A 231 -10.87 -18.15 17.40
N TRP A 232 -10.56 -16.87 17.29
CA TRP A 232 -10.77 -15.86 18.33
C TRP A 232 -10.79 -14.46 17.72
N ALA A 233 -11.51 -13.53 18.34
CA ALA A 233 -11.56 -12.12 17.96
C ALA A 233 -11.56 -11.24 19.21
N ALA A 234 -10.89 -10.09 19.16
CA ALA A 234 -10.87 -9.14 20.26
C ALA A 234 -12.29 -8.70 20.64
N GLY A 235 -12.58 -8.68 21.95
CA GLY A 235 -13.92 -8.40 22.48
C GLY A 235 -14.89 -9.59 22.44
N SER A 236 -14.45 -10.76 21.98
CA SER A 236 -15.21 -12.01 22.05
C SER A 236 -14.64 -12.94 23.12
N ASP A 237 -15.51 -13.47 23.98
CA ASP A 237 -15.16 -14.56 24.90
C ASP A 237 -15.23 -15.94 24.22
N ALA A 238 -15.74 -16.00 22.98
CA ALA A 238 -15.88 -17.26 22.24
C ALA A 238 -14.56 -17.67 21.56
N ILE A 239 -14.13 -18.90 21.84
CA ILE A 239 -13.00 -19.55 21.17
C ILE A 239 -13.51 -20.71 20.30
N THR A 240 -13.19 -20.67 19.01
CA THR A 240 -13.47 -21.76 18.06
C THR A 240 -12.23 -22.63 17.84
N ARG A 241 -12.35 -23.93 18.13
CA ARG A 241 -11.26 -24.90 17.92
C ARG A 241 -11.26 -25.40 16.48
N ALA A 242 -10.60 -24.67 15.59
CA ALA A 242 -10.47 -25.06 14.19
C ALA A 242 -9.15 -25.78 13.85
N GLY A 243 -8.30 -26.05 14.84
CA GLY A 243 -7.01 -26.74 14.66
C GLY A 243 -7.15 -28.16 14.11
N ARG A 244 -6.14 -28.61 13.34
CA ARG A 244 -6.03 -29.98 12.83
C ARG A 244 -4.64 -30.53 13.14
N ALA A 245 -4.55 -31.78 13.57
CA ALA A 245 -3.27 -32.45 13.73
C ALA A 245 -2.60 -32.61 12.35
N LEU A 246 -1.43 -32.02 12.18
CA LEU A 246 -0.64 -32.17 10.95
C LEU A 246 0.14 -33.49 11.05
N ARG A 247 -0.03 -34.37 10.06
CA ARG A 247 0.81 -35.57 9.92
C ARG A 247 2.00 -35.21 9.05
N ARG A 248 3.21 -35.52 9.53
CA ARG A 248 4.42 -35.49 8.69
C ARG A 248 4.18 -36.43 7.52
N ARG A 249 4.18 -35.89 6.29
CA ARG A 249 4.25 -36.71 5.08
C ARG A 249 5.72 -36.95 4.81
N ASP A 250 6.08 -38.20 4.49
CA ASP A 250 7.40 -38.48 3.98
C ASP A 250 7.59 -37.69 2.67
N PRO A 251 8.77 -37.09 2.45
CA PRO A 251 9.03 -36.35 1.23
C PRO A 251 8.82 -37.27 0.01
N ALA A 252 8.13 -36.73 -1.00
CA ALA A 252 7.91 -37.39 -2.29
C ALA A 252 9.20 -37.50 -3.09
#